data_AF-A0A960TFL2-F1
#
_entry.id   AF-A0A960TFL2-F1
#
_cell.length_a   1.000
_cell.length_b   1.000
_cell.length_c   1.000
_cell.angle_alpha   90.00
_cell.angle_beta   90.00
_cell.angle_gamma   90.00
#
_symmetry.space_group_name_H-M   'P 1'
#
loop_
_entity.id
_entity.type
_entity.pdbx_description
1 polymer ?
#
loop_
_entity_poly.entity_id
_entity_poly.type
_entity_poly.pdbx_seq_one_letter_code
_entity_poly.pdbx_strand_id
1 'polypeptide(L)'
;MIKTKALEIYEKFDDEQKEFIRSKTIEKNYKPKKLMELFNSIARMDQLNDEVREKLFGWMIGMGMLAAISLISGLIFFPPLIFLSILSILPLGILFFLNRKHTSIDLENNFRIFLVPFLSILKEEMHPDSKIYVKLDCNPIEDESNIINSKTTDTSKYPYTKTNIYSKHWLDLSTELLDHSFLSLSITDVIIKKEKTKRNPRGKIKSKSKSKVVHKLNYQFKFSKSAYDLKPNSGSFTRDDSYFIMSGKKKIASPGENLQLDVNQVLGLIGSAYKQLIPK
;
A
#
# COMPACT_ATOMS: atom_id res chain seq x y z
N MET A 1 12.33 -25.59 -11.75
CA MET A 1 12.15 -24.26 -11.14
C MET A 1 11.24 -24.43 -9.93
N ILE A 2 11.64 -24.01 -8.72
CA ILE A 2 10.76 -24.10 -7.54
C ILE A 2 9.60 -23.14 -7.79
N LYS A 3 8.41 -23.67 -8.07
CA LYS A 3 7.19 -22.87 -8.20
C LYS A 3 6.60 -22.68 -6.80
N THR A 4 6.49 -21.43 -6.40
CA THR A 4 5.83 -21.05 -5.16
C THR A 4 4.34 -20.88 -5.43
N LYS A 5 3.48 -21.09 -4.42
CA LYS A 5 2.02 -20.98 -4.59
C LYS A 5 1.59 -19.64 -5.18
N ALA A 6 2.26 -18.54 -4.81
CA ALA A 6 2.00 -17.21 -5.37
C ALA A 6 2.27 -17.16 -6.89
N LEU A 7 3.37 -17.76 -7.36
CA LEU A 7 3.69 -17.82 -8.79
C LEU A 7 2.74 -18.72 -9.57
N GLU A 8 2.29 -19.84 -8.97
CA GLU A 8 1.28 -20.71 -9.59
C GLU A 8 -0.05 -19.99 -9.78
N ILE A 9 -0.46 -19.17 -8.80
CA ILE A 9 -1.66 -18.33 -8.92
C ILE A 9 -1.45 -17.26 -9.99
N TYR A 10 -0.31 -16.57 -9.97
CA TYR A 10 0.02 -15.55 -10.98
C TYR A 10 0.02 -16.12 -12.41
N GLU A 11 0.52 -17.33 -12.62
CA GLU A 11 0.51 -17.97 -13.94
C GLU A 11 -0.91 -18.21 -14.47
N LYS A 12 -1.86 -18.51 -13.57
CA LYS A 12 -3.28 -18.75 -13.87
C LYS A 12 -4.10 -17.48 -14.06
N PHE A 13 -3.56 -16.32 -13.72
CA PHE A 13 -4.26 -15.05 -13.91
C PHE A 13 -4.51 -14.75 -15.39
N ASP A 14 -5.62 -14.06 -15.64
CA ASP A 14 -5.93 -13.51 -16.96
C ASP A 14 -4.98 -12.34 -17.31
N ASP A 15 -5.12 -11.84 -18.54
CA ASP A 15 -4.24 -10.78 -19.04
C ASP A 15 -4.49 -9.45 -18.31
N GLU A 16 -5.73 -9.15 -17.91
CA GLU A 16 -6.11 -7.93 -17.18
C GLU A 16 -5.46 -7.90 -15.78
N GLN A 17 -5.49 -9.03 -15.06
CA GLN A 17 -4.82 -9.22 -13.78
C GLN A 17 -3.30 -9.12 -13.91
N LYS A 18 -2.72 -9.78 -14.91
CA LYS A 18 -1.27 -9.76 -15.16
C LYS A 18 -0.78 -8.37 -15.54
N GLU A 19 -1.56 -7.66 -16.35
CA GLU A 19 -1.30 -6.27 -16.73
C GLU A 19 -1.31 -5.37 -15.50
N PHE A 20 -2.35 -5.45 -14.65
CA PHE A 20 -2.42 -4.67 -13.42
C PHE A 20 -1.23 -4.92 -12.49
N ILE A 21 -0.80 -6.18 -12.30
CA ILE A 21 0.35 -6.50 -11.44
C ILE A 21 1.65 -5.95 -12.02
N ARG A 22 1.80 -5.94 -13.35
CA ARG A 22 3.00 -5.42 -14.03
C ARG A 22 3.05 -3.90 -14.03
N SER A 23 1.95 -3.24 -14.38
CA SER A 23 1.86 -1.78 -14.42
C SER A 23 1.77 -1.17 -13.02
N LYS A 24 1.26 -1.96 -12.06
CA LYS A 24 0.84 -1.54 -10.72
C LYS A 24 -0.16 -0.39 -10.74
N THR A 25 -0.84 -0.19 -11.87
CA THR A 25 -1.78 0.91 -12.08
C THR A 25 -3.00 0.42 -12.84
N ILE A 26 -4.15 0.99 -12.51
CA ILE A 26 -5.41 0.69 -13.20
C ILE A 26 -6.29 1.93 -13.21
N GLU A 27 -6.91 2.22 -14.34
CA GLU A 27 -7.85 3.33 -14.49
C GLU A 27 -9.00 2.90 -15.40
N LYS A 28 -10.12 2.50 -14.80
CA LYS A 28 -11.25 1.97 -15.57
C LYS A 28 -12.55 1.98 -14.76
N ASN A 29 -13.66 1.83 -15.48
CA ASN A 29 -14.98 1.60 -14.91
C ASN A 29 -15.28 0.09 -14.86
N TYR A 30 -15.75 -0.39 -13.72
CA TYR A 30 -16.09 -1.80 -13.50
C TYR A 30 -17.50 -1.96 -12.93
N LYS A 31 -18.13 -3.11 -13.19
CA LYS A 31 -19.24 -3.55 -12.35
C LYS A 31 -18.71 -3.97 -10.96
N PRO A 32 -19.41 -3.71 -9.86
CA PRO A 32 -18.95 -4.03 -8.50
C PRO A 32 -18.49 -5.48 -8.33
N LYS A 33 -19.27 -6.44 -8.85
CA LYS A 33 -18.94 -7.87 -8.76
C LYS A 33 -17.62 -8.21 -9.48
N LYS A 34 -17.45 -7.73 -10.71
CA LYS A 34 -16.23 -7.99 -11.50
C LYS A 34 -15.00 -7.37 -10.84
N LEU A 35 -15.12 -6.14 -10.31
CA LEU A 35 -14.03 -5.48 -9.59
C LEU A 35 -13.61 -6.28 -8.36
N MET A 36 -14.56 -6.76 -7.56
CA MET A 36 -14.26 -7.54 -6.37
C MET A 36 -13.64 -8.90 -6.70
N GLU A 37 -14.09 -9.58 -7.75
CA GLU A 37 -13.46 -10.83 -8.22
C GLU A 37 -11.99 -10.59 -8.64
N LEU A 38 -11.75 -9.52 -9.39
CA LEU A 38 -10.41 -9.08 -9.80
C LEU A 38 -9.53 -8.78 -8.58
N PHE A 39 -9.98 -7.93 -7.66
CA PHE A 39 -9.17 -7.47 -6.54
C PHE A 39 -8.96 -8.55 -5.47
N ASN A 40 -9.95 -9.38 -5.17
CA ASN A 40 -9.81 -10.46 -4.18
C ASN A 40 -8.80 -11.52 -4.63
N SER A 41 -8.81 -11.88 -5.91
CA SER A 41 -7.86 -12.86 -6.46
C SER A 41 -6.43 -12.33 -6.40
N ILE A 42 -6.21 -11.06 -6.76
CA ILE A 42 -4.91 -10.40 -6.68
C ILE A 42 -4.45 -10.24 -5.22
N ALA A 43 -5.34 -9.82 -4.32
CA ALA A 43 -5.05 -9.66 -2.90
C ALA A 43 -4.62 -10.99 -2.23
N ARG A 44 -5.24 -12.10 -2.63
CA ARG A 44 -4.86 -13.44 -2.17
C ARG A 44 -3.46 -13.84 -2.66
N MET A 45 -3.12 -13.52 -3.91
CA MET A 45 -1.79 -13.76 -4.46
C MET A 45 -0.75 -12.93 -3.71
N ASP A 46 -1.03 -11.65 -3.48
CA ASP A 46 -0.17 -10.70 -2.77
C ASP A 46 0.10 -11.15 -1.33
N GLN A 47 -0.92 -11.65 -0.61
CA GLN A 47 -0.73 -12.23 0.72
C GLN A 47 0.25 -13.41 0.71
N LEU A 48 0.09 -14.32 -0.26
CA LEU A 48 1.00 -15.47 -0.39
C LEU A 48 2.40 -15.04 -0.85
N ASN A 49 2.51 -13.92 -1.57
CA ASN A 49 3.78 -13.34 -1.99
C ASN A 49 4.58 -12.87 -0.77
N ASP A 50 3.94 -12.17 0.16
CA ASP A 50 4.58 -11.69 1.40
C ASP A 50 5.12 -12.85 2.26
N GLU A 51 4.31 -13.88 2.49
CA GLU A 51 4.75 -15.06 3.25
C GLU A 51 5.96 -15.75 2.63
N VAL A 52 6.03 -15.79 1.29
CA VAL A 52 7.16 -16.36 0.56
C VAL A 52 8.39 -15.46 0.66
N ARG A 53 8.22 -14.15 0.53
CA ARG A 53 9.33 -13.17 0.61
C ARG A 53 10.00 -13.19 1.98
N GLU A 54 9.22 -13.23 3.06
CA GLU A 54 9.74 -13.34 4.42
C GLU A 54 10.57 -14.61 4.61
N LYS A 55 10.06 -15.75 4.13
CA LYS A 55 10.80 -17.02 4.14
C LYS A 55 12.09 -16.91 3.33
N LEU A 56 12.01 -16.47 2.07
CA LEU A 56 13.17 -16.32 1.19
C LEU A 56 14.25 -15.45 1.82
N PHE A 57 13.86 -14.33 2.43
CA PHE A 57 14.78 -13.45 3.14
C PHE A 57 15.48 -14.15 4.30
N GLY A 58 14.73 -14.91 5.12
CA GLY A 58 15.30 -15.73 6.19
C GLY A 58 16.31 -16.77 5.69
N TRP A 59 15.97 -17.50 4.61
CA TRP A 59 16.88 -18.45 3.96
C TRP A 59 18.12 -17.78 3.38
N MET A 60 17.98 -16.60 2.76
CA MET A 60 19.11 -15.83 2.24
C MET A 60 20.08 -15.42 3.36
N ILE A 61 19.56 -14.94 4.50
CA ILE A 61 20.38 -14.61 5.66
C ILE A 61 21.11 -15.85 6.19
N GLY A 62 20.40 -16.96 6.38
CA GLY A 62 20.99 -18.20 6.88
C GLY A 62 22.11 -18.73 5.99
N MET A 63 21.87 -18.78 4.68
CA MET A 63 22.87 -19.21 3.70
C MET A 63 24.06 -18.23 3.61
N GLY A 64 23.81 -16.93 3.72
CA GLY A 64 24.86 -15.92 3.77
C GLY A 64 25.76 -16.07 5.00
N MET A 65 25.18 -16.37 6.16
CA MET A 65 25.95 -16.64 7.39
C MET A 65 26.78 -17.93 7.26
N LEU A 66 26.20 -19.01 6.73
CA LEU A 66 26.92 -20.27 6.50
C LEU A 66 28.10 -20.09 5.53
N ALA A 67 27.89 -19.33 4.44
CA ALA A 67 28.96 -18.99 3.50
C ALA A 67 30.08 -18.18 4.18
N ALA A 68 29.73 -17.21 5.03
CA ALA A 68 30.71 -16.38 5.74
C ALA A 68 31.50 -17.18 6.78
N ILE A 69 30.84 -18.03 7.57
CA ILE A 69 31.47 -18.86 8.59
C ILE A 69 32.42 -19.87 7.93
N SER A 70 31.96 -20.59 6.91
CA SER A 70 32.80 -21.56 6.19
C SER A 70 34.03 -20.90 5.57
N LEU A 71 33.91 -19.67 5.07
CA LEU A 71 35.02 -18.94 4.47
C LEU A 71 36.07 -18.56 5.51
N ILE A 72 35.64 -17.99 6.64
CA ILE A 72 36.54 -17.59 7.73
C ILE A 72 37.22 -18.82 8.33
N SER A 73 36.46 -19.88 8.62
CA SER A 73 37.01 -21.14 9.14
C SER A 73 37.95 -21.82 8.15
N GLY A 74 37.65 -21.73 6.86
CA GLY A 74 38.49 -22.26 5.78
C GLY A 74 39.84 -21.55 5.70
N LEU A 75 39.85 -20.22 5.82
CA LEU A 75 41.07 -19.43 5.76
C LEU A 75 41.97 -19.60 6.99
N ILE A 76 41.40 -19.85 8.18
CA ILE A 76 42.17 -19.89 9.44
C ILE A 76 42.53 -21.32 9.86
N PHE A 77 41.60 -22.27 9.76
CA PHE A 77 41.72 -23.57 10.44
C PHE A 77 41.78 -24.77 9.48
N PHE A 78 40.99 -24.77 8.40
CA PHE A 78 40.88 -25.94 7.52
C PHE A 78 40.56 -25.54 6.07
N PRO A 79 41.57 -25.35 5.20
CA PRO A 79 41.40 -24.87 3.82
C PRO A 79 40.30 -25.56 2.98
N PRO A 80 40.03 -26.88 3.13
CA PRO A 80 38.94 -27.51 2.40
C PRO A 80 37.53 -26.92 2.69
N LEU A 81 37.30 -26.21 3.79
CA LEU A 81 36.00 -25.56 4.05
C LEU A 81 35.68 -24.43 3.07
N ILE A 82 36.68 -23.86 2.38
CA ILE A 82 36.47 -22.82 1.36
C ILE A 82 35.57 -23.35 0.24
N PHE A 83 35.64 -24.65 -0.09
CA PHE A 83 34.76 -25.26 -1.07
C PHE A 83 33.28 -25.19 -0.67
N LEU A 84 32.95 -25.26 0.63
CA LEU A 84 31.57 -25.09 1.11
C LEU A 84 31.07 -23.66 0.92
N SER A 85 31.95 -22.67 1.05
CA SER A 85 31.62 -21.26 0.79
C SER A 85 31.30 -21.05 -0.69
N ILE A 86 32.10 -21.64 -1.59
CA ILE A 86 31.86 -21.60 -3.03
C ILE A 86 30.55 -22.33 -3.39
N LEU A 87 30.32 -23.51 -2.80
CA LEU A 87 29.10 -24.29 -3.02
C LEU A 87 27.84 -23.54 -2.57
N SER A 88 27.95 -22.69 -1.56
CA SER A 88 26.84 -21.88 -1.03
C SER A 88 26.44 -20.71 -1.96
N ILE A 89 27.27 -20.32 -2.92
CA ILE A 89 26.99 -19.21 -3.85
C ILE A 89 25.81 -19.55 -4.77
N LEU A 90 25.77 -20.79 -5.27
CA LEU A 90 24.73 -21.25 -6.20
C LEU A 90 23.30 -21.14 -5.62
N PRO A 91 22.99 -21.73 -4.44
CA PRO A 91 21.68 -21.54 -3.82
C PRO A 91 21.39 -20.08 -3.44
N LEU A 92 22.41 -19.30 -3.05
CA LEU A 92 22.23 -17.87 -2.78
C LEU A 92 21.77 -17.10 -4.03
N GLY A 93 22.38 -17.40 -5.18
CA GLY A 93 22.00 -16.84 -6.48
C GLY A 93 20.57 -17.21 -6.89
N ILE A 94 20.17 -18.45 -6.66
CA ILE A 94 18.79 -18.91 -6.90
C ILE A 94 17.80 -18.15 -6.01
N LEU A 95 18.08 -18.06 -4.70
CA LEU A 95 17.22 -17.34 -3.75
C LEU A 95 17.13 -15.85 -4.11
N PHE A 96 18.23 -15.22 -4.52
CA PHE A 96 18.24 -13.84 -4.97
C PHE A 96 17.37 -13.63 -6.22
N PHE A 97 17.45 -14.52 -7.21
CA PHE A 97 16.62 -14.47 -8.41
C PHE A 97 15.14 -14.65 -8.09
N LEU A 98 14.80 -15.60 -7.22
CA LEU A 98 13.42 -15.82 -6.75
C LEU A 98 12.90 -14.59 -6.00
N ASN A 99 13.69 -14.01 -5.09
CA ASN A 99 13.31 -12.80 -4.37
C ASN A 99 13.07 -11.62 -5.31
N ARG A 100 13.91 -11.44 -6.34
CA ARG A 100 13.70 -10.40 -7.37
C ARG A 100 12.38 -10.60 -8.12
N LYS A 101 12.06 -11.85 -8.48
CA LYS A 101 10.78 -12.19 -9.13
C LYS A 101 9.59 -11.86 -8.22
N HIS A 102 9.65 -12.24 -6.94
CA HIS A 102 8.60 -11.96 -5.97
C HIS A 102 8.42 -10.46 -5.67
N THR A 103 9.51 -9.68 -5.61
CA THR A 103 9.44 -8.22 -5.48
C THR A 103 8.83 -7.55 -6.72
N SER A 104 8.99 -8.13 -7.92
CA SER A 104 8.42 -7.56 -9.14
C SER A 104 6.89 -7.62 -9.19
N ILE A 105 6.28 -8.61 -8.53
CA ILE A 105 4.83 -8.82 -8.47
C ILE A 105 4.18 -8.26 -7.19
N ASP A 106 4.99 -7.63 -6.33
CA ASP A 106 4.58 -7.07 -5.05
C ASP A 106 3.74 -5.80 -5.21
N LEU A 107 2.66 -5.68 -4.46
CA LEU A 107 1.79 -4.50 -4.46
C LEU A 107 1.87 -3.76 -3.11
N GLU A 108 1.53 -2.47 -3.12
CA GLU A 108 1.47 -1.68 -1.88
C GLU A 108 0.41 -2.26 -0.92
N ASN A 109 0.79 -2.44 0.35
CA ASN A 109 -0.06 -3.05 1.39
C ASN A 109 -1.45 -2.42 1.56
N ASN A 110 -1.60 -1.11 1.27
CA ASN A 110 -2.90 -0.42 1.31
C ASN A 110 -3.92 -1.02 0.33
N PHE A 111 -3.47 -1.63 -0.77
CA PHE A 111 -4.35 -2.35 -1.70
C PHE A 111 -5.09 -3.49 -0.98
N ARG A 112 -4.35 -4.39 -0.34
CA ARG A 112 -4.90 -5.57 0.32
C ARG A 112 -5.61 -5.24 1.63
N ILE A 113 -5.02 -4.35 2.44
CA ILE A 113 -5.43 -4.18 3.84
C ILE A 113 -6.52 -3.12 3.99
N PHE A 114 -6.54 -2.11 3.11
CA PHE A 114 -7.57 -1.07 3.13
C PHE A 114 -8.56 -1.22 1.98
N LEU A 115 -8.08 -1.19 0.73
CA LEU A 115 -8.96 -1.00 -0.43
C LEU A 115 -9.89 -2.18 -0.63
N VAL A 116 -9.37 -3.42 -0.55
CA VAL A 116 -10.16 -4.64 -0.73
C VAL A 116 -11.26 -4.78 0.33
N PRO A 117 -10.98 -4.68 1.65
CA PRO A 117 -12.05 -4.70 2.66
C PRO A 117 -13.03 -3.54 2.52
N PHE A 118 -12.54 -2.33 2.21
CA PHE A 118 -13.40 -1.16 2.01
C PHE A 118 -14.38 -1.37 0.85
N LEU A 119 -13.90 -1.85 -0.30
CA LEU A 119 -14.75 -2.15 -1.45
C LEU A 119 -15.69 -3.32 -1.19
N SER A 120 -15.28 -4.32 -0.39
CA SER A 120 -16.15 -5.42 0.00
C SER A 120 -17.36 -4.93 0.80
N ILE A 121 -17.18 -3.96 1.70
CA ILE A 121 -18.28 -3.35 2.45
C ILE A 121 -19.10 -2.44 1.55
N LEU A 122 -18.42 -1.61 0.75
CA LEU A 122 -19.08 -0.65 -0.11
C LEU A 122 -19.94 -1.32 -1.19
N LYS A 123 -19.54 -2.50 -1.66
CA LYS A 123 -20.30 -3.31 -2.63
C LYS A 123 -21.72 -3.62 -2.15
N GLU A 124 -21.93 -3.81 -0.85
CA GLU A 124 -23.26 -4.10 -0.29
C GLU A 124 -24.21 -2.90 -0.41
N GLU A 125 -23.67 -1.69 -0.53
CA GLU A 125 -24.42 -0.44 -0.70
C GLU A 125 -24.49 0.03 -2.16
N MET A 126 -23.94 -0.74 -3.11
CA MET A 126 -23.90 -0.38 -4.54
C MET A 126 -25.02 -1.05 -5.32
N HIS A 127 -25.57 -0.34 -6.31
CA HIS A 127 -26.48 -0.94 -7.27
C HIS A 127 -25.76 -2.04 -8.10
N PRO A 128 -26.35 -3.24 -8.31
CA PRO A 128 -25.68 -4.34 -9.01
C PRO A 128 -25.20 -3.98 -10.44
N ASP A 129 -25.93 -3.09 -11.09
CA ASP A 129 -25.63 -2.59 -12.44
C ASP A 129 -24.93 -1.23 -12.48
N SER A 130 -24.65 -0.60 -11.34
CA SER A 130 -23.85 0.63 -11.35
C SER A 130 -22.42 0.33 -11.78
N LYS A 131 -21.73 1.39 -12.21
CA LYS A 131 -20.31 1.36 -12.53
C LYS A 131 -19.54 2.02 -11.41
N ILE A 132 -18.45 1.38 -11.01
CA ILE A 132 -17.43 1.93 -10.13
C ILE A 132 -16.28 2.41 -11.01
N TYR A 133 -16.01 3.71 -10.99
CA TYR A 133 -14.76 4.25 -11.50
C TYR A 133 -13.67 4.03 -10.46
N VAL A 134 -12.56 3.42 -10.87
CA VAL A 134 -11.37 3.24 -10.04
C VAL A 134 -10.16 3.72 -10.83
N LYS A 135 -9.39 4.63 -10.22
CA LYS A 135 -8.02 4.96 -10.59
C LYS A 135 -7.14 4.60 -9.41
N LEU A 136 -6.21 3.67 -9.58
CA LEU A 136 -5.39 3.13 -8.51
C LEU A 136 -3.94 3.02 -8.97
N ASP A 137 -3.03 3.41 -8.08
CA ASP A 137 -1.58 3.30 -8.26
C ASP A 137 -0.94 2.63 -7.04
N CYS A 138 -0.51 1.38 -7.23
CA CYS A 138 0.12 0.51 -6.24
C CYS A 138 1.66 0.51 -6.30
N ASN A 139 2.30 1.45 -7.02
CA ASN A 139 3.76 1.60 -6.97
C ASN A 139 4.25 2.02 -5.56
N PRO A 140 5.50 1.71 -5.19
CA PRO A 140 6.06 2.14 -3.91
C PRO A 140 6.04 3.67 -3.75
N ILE A 141 5.51 4.14 -2.62
CA ILE A 141 5.47 5.57 -2.30
C ILE A 141 6.86 6.19 -2.08
N GLU A 142 7.85 5.39 -1.65
CA GLU A 142 9.22 5.86 -1.39
C GLU A 142 10.08 6.02 -2.65
N ASP A 143 9.52 5.86 -3.85
CA ASP A 143 10.21 6.14 -5.10
C ASP A 143 10.68 7.61 -5.18
N GLU A 144 11.83 7.83 -5.83
CA GLU A 144 12.45 9.16 -5.91
C GLU A 144 11.57 10.20 -6.61
N SER A 145 10.75 9.76 -7.57
CA SER A 145 9.78 10.60 -8.27
C SER A 145 8.72 11.21 -7.36
N ASN A 146 8.47 10.62 -6.19
CA ASN A 146 7.45 11.07 -5.24
C ASN A 146 8.03 12.04 -4.18
N ILE A 147 9.33 12.34 -4.21
CA ILE A 147 9.96 13.26 -3.26
C ILE A 147 9.52 14.69 -3.57
N ILE A 148 8.75 15.29 -2.66
CA ILE A 148 8.34 16.70 -2.73
C ILE A 148 9.26 17.62 -1.95
N ASN A 149 10.04 17.09 -1.01
CA ASN A 149 11.02 17.86 -0.25
C ASN A 149 12.10 16.93 0.32
N SER A 150 13.35 17.36 0.24
CA SER A 150 14.47 16.68 0.90
C SER A 150 15.34 17.71 1.61
N LYS A 151 15.62 17.47 2.89
CA LYS A 151 16.50 18.33 3.70
C LYS A 151 17.51 17.45 4.42
N THR A 152 18.78 17.76 4.24
CA THR A 152 19.88 17.11 4.95
C THR A 152 20.63 18.17 5.73
N THR A 153 20.82 17.98 7.03
CA THR A 153 21.71 18.84 7.82
C THR A 153 23.15 18.60 7.38
N ASP A 154 24.05 19.55 7.67
CA ASP A 154 25.48 19.43 7.38
C ASP A 154 26.03 18.04 7.75
N THR A 155 26.52 17.32 6.74
CA THR A 155 27.04 15.96 6.84
C THR A 155 28.48 15.90 7.36
N SER A 156 29.17 17.04 7.42
CA SER A 156 30.55 17.11 7.93
C SER A 156 30.64 16.91 9.45
N LYS A 157 29.52 17.09 10.16
CA LYS A 157 29.44 16.98 11.63
C LYS A 157 28.38 15.98 12.06
N TYR A 158 28.70 15.20 13.10
CA TYR A 158 27.73 14.35 13.77
C TYR A 158 27.07 15.08 14.94
N PRO A 159 25.77 14.87 15.18
CA PRO A 159 24.85 14.06 14.39
C PRO A 159 24.32 14.80 13.17
N TYR A 160 24.14 14.12 12.05
CA TYR A 160 23.39 14.66 10.91
C TYR A 160 22.03 13.96 10.77
N THR A 161 21.09 14.67 10.16
CA THR A 161 19.72 14.22 9.95
C THR A 161 19.32 14.44 8.50
N LYS A 162 18.82 13.39 7.84
CA LYS A 162 18.21 13.43 6.51
C LYS A 162 16.70 13.31 6.68
N THR A 163 15.96 14.24 6.10
CA THR A 163 14.49 14.23 6.09
C THR A 163 14.02 14.25 4.65
N ASN A 164 13.35 13.19 4.23
CA ASN A 164 12.65 13.12 2.95
C ASN A 164 11.14 13.19 3.20
N ILE A 165 10.44 13.97 2.39
CA ILE A 165 8.98 14.05 2.35
C ILE A 165 8.53 13.54 0.99
N TYR A 166 7.75 12.47 1.01
CA TYR A 166 7.13 11.86 -0.16
C TYR A 166 5.65 12.22 -0.20
N SER A 167 5.09 12.41 -1.38
CA SER A 167 3.64 12.60 -1.57
C SER A 167 3.19 11.82 -2.79
N LYS A 168 2.23 10.92 -2.61
CA LYS A 168 1.68 10.11 -3.70
C LYS A 168 0.16 10.10 -3.65
N HIS A 169 -0.46 10.53 -4.74
CA HIS A 169 -1.87 10.31 -4.97
C HIS A 169 -2.04 8.90 -5.55
N TRP A 170 -2.80 8.03 -4.87
CA TRP A 170 -2.80 6.60 -5.17
C TRP A 170 -4.19 5.99 -5.40
N LEU A 171 -5.26 6.71 -5.08
CA LEU A 171 -6.63 6.23 -5.29
C LEU A 171 -7.57 7.39 -5.64
N ASP A 172 -8.30 7.24 -6.74
CA ASP A 172 -9.60 7.84 -6.96
C ASP A 172 -10.65 6.73 -7.12
N LEU A 173 -11.77 6.89 -6.42
CA LEU A 173 -12.89 5.98 -6.43
C LEU A 173 -14.17 6.79 -6.58
N SER A 174 -15.03 6.43 -7.54
CA SER A 174 -16.37 7.00 -7.61
C SER A 174 -17.41 5.96 -8.00
N THR A 175 -18.58 6.03 -7.38
CA THR A 175 -19.65 5.06 -7.58
C THR A 175 -21.01 5.67 -7.24
N GLU A 176 -22.04 5.12 -7.86
CA GLU A 176 -23.43 5.29 -7.46
C GLU A 176 -23.81 4.20 -6.45
N LEU A 177 -24.56 4.59 -5.42
CA LEU A 177 -25.10 3.75 -4.35
C LEU A 177 -26.57 3.39 -4.64
N LEU A 178 -27.14 2.47 -3.85
CA LEU A 178 -28.51 1.97 -4.02
C LEU A 178 -29.59 3.04 -3.93
N ASP A 179 -29.34 4.09 -3.18
CA ASP A 179 -30.21 5.25 -2.95
C ASP A 179 -30.08 6.33 -4.06
N HIS A 180 -29.40 6.02 -5.17
CA HIS A 180 -28.99 6.95 -6.22
C HIS A 180 -28.09 8.10 -5.73
N SER A 181 -27.50 7.95 -4.55
CA SER A 181 -26.45 8.86 -4.09
C SER A 181 -25.12 8.52 -4.75
N PHE A 182 -24.27 9.53 -4.92
CA PHE A 182 -22.93 9.35 -5.47
C PHE A 182 -21.87 9.54 -4.38
N LEU A 183 -20.95 8.60 -4.30
CA LEU A 183 -19.72 8.70 -3.53
C LEU A 183 -18.55 8.97 -4.47
N SER A 184 -17.71 9.94 -4.12
CA SER A 184 -16.39 10.16 -4.69
C SER A 184 -15.37 10.30 -3.57
N LEU A 185 -14.29 9.54 -3.68
CA LEU A 185 -13.21 9.45 -2.69
C LEU A 185 -11.86 9.51 -3.42
N SER A 186 -11.00 10.40 -2.96
CA SER A 186 -9.66 10.60 -3.49
C SER A 186 -8.65 10.59 -2.34
N ILE A 187 -7.59 9.79 -2.45
CA ILE A 187 -6.61 9.58 -1.37
C ILE A 187 -5.20 9.93 -1.83
N THR A 188 -4.53 10.75 -1.03
CA THR A 188 -3.13 11.10 -1.18
C THR A 188 -2.37 10.85 0.10
N ASP A 189 -1.34 10.02 0.04
CA ASP A 189 -0.49 9.73 1.18
C ASP A 189 0.73 10.65 1.18
N VAL A 190 1.10 11.14 2.36
CA VAL A 190 2.32 11.90 2.58
C VAL A 190 3.16 11.19 3.62
N ILE A 191 4.36 10.74 3.23
CA ILE A 191 5.31 10.09 4.12
C ILE A 191 6.44 11.04 4.47
N ILE A 192 6.70 11.20 5.76
CA ILE A 192 7.85 11.93 6.28
C ILE A 192 8.83 10.91 6.85
N LYS A 193 9.95 10.70 6.17
CA LYS A 193 11.03 9.80 6.60
C LYS A 193 12.19 10.61 7.15
N LYS A 194 12.49 10.42 8.42
CA LYS A 194 13.62 11.06 9.12
C LYS A 194 14.65 10.00 9.48
N GLU A 195 15.85 10.13 8.95
CA GLU A 195 17.00 9.32 9.31
C GLU A 195 17.99 10.18 10.10
N LYS A 196 18.38 9.71 11.28
CA LYS A 196 19.36 10.37 12.14
C LYS A 196 20.57 9.47 12.32
N THR A 197 21.74 9.98 11.96
CA THR A 197 23.01 9.28 12.06
C THR A 197 23.86 9.90 13.16
N LYS A 198 24.40 9.08 14.05
CA LYS A 198 25.25 9.47 15.18
C LYS A 198 26.53 8.65 15.21
N ARG A 199 27.62 9.26 15.66
CA ARG A 199 28.85 8.54 16.05
C ARG A 199 28.86 8.36 17.57
N ASN A 200 29.10 7.14 18.05
CA ASN A 200 29.22 6.88 19.48
C ASN A 200 30.64 7.26 19.99
N PRO A 201 30.86 7.33 21.33
CA PRO A 201 32.18 7.63 21.88
C PRO A 201 33.29 6.67 21.44
N ARG A 202 32.94 5.41 21.08
CA ARG A 202 33.86 4.40 20.54
C ARG A 202 34.07 4.50 19.01
N GLY A 203 33.63 5.58 18.37
CA GLY A 203 33.77 5.81 16.92
C GLY A 203 32.78 5.08 16.00
N LYS A 204 31.99 4.12 16.51
CA LYS A 204 30.96 3.39 15.75
C LYS A 204 29.83 4.31 15.32
N ILE A 205 29.51 4.28 14.03
CA ILE A 205 28.38 5.02 13.44
C ILE A 205 27.11 4.20 13.62
N LYS A 206 26.03 4.85 14.04
CA LYS A 206 24.70 4.27 14.20
C LYS A 206 23.66 5.19 13.56
N SER A 207 22.78 4.61 12.75
CA SER A 207 21.63 5.30 12.16
C SER A 207 20.32 4.82 12.81
N LYS A 208 19.35 5.72 12.89
CA LYS A 208 17.97 5.40 13.26
C LYS A 208 17.01 6.14 12.33
N SER A 209 16.11 5.40 11.70
CA SER A 209 15.02 5.96 10.90
C SER A 209 13.73 6.04 11.72
N LYS A 210 12.89 7.01 11.38
CA LYS A 210 11.50 7.13 11.81
C LYS A 210 10.67 7.61 10.63
N SER A 211 9.54 6.97 10.39
CA SER A 211 8.54 7.39 9.40
C SER A 211 7.27 7.89 10.10
N LYS A 212 6.53 8.75 9.39
CA LYS A 212 5.16 9.14 9.73
C LYS A 212 4.38 9.23 8.43
N VAL A 213 3.19 8.64 8.39
CA VAL A 213 2.27 8.75 7.25
C VAL A 213 1.12 9.66 7.62
N VAL A 214 0.73 10.50 6.66
CA VAL A 214 -0.50 11.29 6.72
C VAL A 214 -1.30 11.01 5.45
N HIS A 215 -2.43 10.34 5.61
CA HIS A 215 -3.41 10.12 4.56
C HIS A 215 -4.28 11.38 4.45
N LYS A 216 -4.31 12.00 3.27
CA LYS A 216 -5.18 13.11 2.93
C LYS A 216 -6.31 12.57 2.08
N LEU A 217 -7.52 12.60 2.63
CA LEU A 217 -8.73 12.15 1.97
C LEU A 217 -9.49 13.39 1.51
N ASN A 218 -9.82 13.45 0.23
CA ASN A 218 -10.84 14.34 -0.30
C ASN A 218 -12.05 13.47 -0.60
N TYR A 219 -13.22 13.85 -0.06
CA TYR A 219 -14.45 13.13 -0.31
C TYR A 219 -15.53 14.08 -0.76
N GLN A 220 -16.45 13.54 -1.57
CA GLN A 220 -17.66 14.21 -1.99
C GLN A 220 -18.79 13.18 -1.99
N PHE A 221 -19.87 13.54 -1.31
CA PHE A 221 -21.13 12.82 -1.33
C PHE A 221 -22.16 13.68 -2.05
N LYS A 222 -22.91 13.11 -2.98
CA LYS A 222 -24.10 13.72 -3.58
C LYS A 222 -25.30 12.87 -3.19
N PHE A 223 -26.11 13.35 -2.26
CA PHE A 223 -27.29 12.64 -1.78
C PHE A 223 -28.50 13.02 -2.61
N SER A 224 -29.25 12.03 -3.09
CA SER A 224 -30.46 12.32 -3.88
C SER A 224 -31.53 12.98 -3.02
N LYS A 225 -32.09 14.12 -3.48
CA LYS A 225 -33.24 14.77 -2.83
C LYS A 225 -34.52 13.95 -2.89
N SER A 226 -34.60 12.97 -3.80
CA SER A 226 -35.74 12.05 -3.86
C SER A 226 -35.74 11.07 -2.70
N ALA A 227 -34.57 10.70 -2.18
CA ALA A 227 -34.41 9.70 -1.13
C ALA A 227 -34.25 10.32 0.28
N TYR A 228 -33.81 11.57 0.37
CA TYR A 228 -33.48 12.19 1.66
C TYR A 228 -34.04 13.61 1.82
N ASP A 229 -34.27 13.97 3.07
CA ASP A 229 -34.35 15.35 3.55
C ASP A 229 -33.18 15.67 4.48
N LEU A 230 -32.92 16.96 4.65
CA LEU A 230 -31.89 17.46 5.57
C LEU A 230 -32.44 17.55 6.99
N LYS A 231 -31.67 17.08 7.98
CA LYS A 231 -32.00 17.35 9.39
C LYS A 231 -31.97 18.85 9.67
N PRO A 232 -32.86 19.37 10.54
CA PRO A 232 -32.71 20.71 11.08
C PRO A 232 -31.37 20.75 11.84
N ASN A 233 -30.47 21.66 11.46
CA ASN A 233 -29.07 21.77 11.92
C ASN A 233 -28.07 20.79 11.28
N SER A 234 -28.37 20.26 10.09
CA SER A 234 -27.36 19.61 9.24
C SER A 234 -26.22 20.59 8.88
N GLY A 235 -25.03 20.06 8.63
CA GLY A 235 -23.83 20.85 8.34
C GLY A 235 -23.90 21.61 7.02
N SER A 236 -22.76 22.13 6.54
CA SER A 236 -22.70 22.87 5.27
C SER A 236 -22.89 21.93 4.06
N PHE A 237 -24.12 21.86 3.54
CA PHE A 237 -24.43 21.23 2.25
C PHE A 237 -24.57 22.29 1.15
N THR A 238 -23.97 22.03 -0.01
CA THR A 238 -24.31 22.75 -1.24
C THR A 238 -25.55 22.12 -1.85
N ARG A 239 -26.49 22.93 -2.32
CA ARG A 239 -27.71 22.45 -2.97
C ARG A 239 -27.53 22.55 -4.48
N ASP A 240 -27.65 21.42 -5.14
CA ASP A 240 -27.83 21.31 -6.58
C ASP A 240 -29.32 21.08 -6.88
N ASP A 241 -29.76 21.03 -8.13
CA ASP A 241 -31.17 20.82 -8.46
C ASP A 241 -31.69 19.49 -7.92
N SER A 242 -30.93 18.41 -8.14
CA SER A 242 -31.31 17.04 -7.76
C SER A 242 -30.62 16.51 -6.51
N TYR A 243 -29.56 17.17 -6.02
CA TYR A 243 -28.70 16.62 -4.96
C TYR A 243 -28.44 17.58 -3.80
N PHE A 244 -28.22 17.00 -2.62
CA PHE A 244 -27.51 17.63 -1.52
C PHE A 244 -26.04 17.19 -1.58
N ILE A 245 -25.12 18.16 -1.75
CA ILE A 245 -23.70 17.87 -1.93
C ILE A 245 -22.95 18.18 -0.63
N MET A 246 -22.27 17.18 -0.07
CA MET A 246 -21.33 17.33 1.03
C MET A 246 -19.93 17.01 0.56
N SER A 247 -19.05 18.00 0.58
CA SER A 247 -17.63 17.81 0.25
C SER A 247 -16.76 18.12 1.46
N GLY A 248 -15.64 17.43 1.59
CA GLY A 248 -14.73 17.69 2.69
C GLY A 248 -13.35 17.12 2.48
N LYS A 249 -12.45 17.54 3.38
CA LYS A 249 -11.07 17.06 3.43
C LYS A 249 -10.80 16.53 4.82
N LYS A 250 -10.28 15.31 4.93
CA LYS A 250 -9.85 14.70 6.20
C LYS A 250 -8.38 14.36 6.13
N LYS A 251 -7.64 14.65 7.20
CA LYS A 251 -6.28 14.17 7.40
C LYS A 251 -6.31 13.11 8.48
N ILE A 252 -5.73 11.95 8.17
CA ILE A 252 -5.54 10.84 9.10
C ILE A 252 -4.03 10.65 9.23
N ALA A 253 -3.50 10.75 10.44
CA ALA A 253 -2.09 10.52 10.70
C ALA A 253 -1.92 9.17 11.37
N SER A 254 -1.12 8.30 10.77
CA SER A 254 -0.76 7.00 11.33
C SER A 254 0.67 7.09 11.89
N PRO A 255 0.85 7.08 13.22
CA PRO A 255 2.17 7.13 13.83
C PRO A 255 2.86 5.75 13.74
N GLY A 256 4.16 5.75 13.42
CA GLY A 256 5.00 4.57 13.52
C GLY A 256 5.07 3.72 12.25
N GLU A 257 5.22 2.41 12.42
CA GLU A 257 5.38 1.41 11.35
C GLU A 257 4.05 1.07 10.66
N ASN A 258 2.92 1.47 11.24
CA ASN A 258 1.62 1.22 10.65
C ASN A 258 1.34 2.28 9.58
N LEU A 259 1.81 2.01 8.35
CA LEU A 259 1.68 2.90 7.19
C LEU A 259 0.28 2.84 6.55
N GLN A 260 -0.65 2.09 7.16
CA GLN A 260 -1.90 1.69 6.53
C GLN A 260 -3.08 2.56 6.96
N LEU A 261 -4.02 2.76 6.04
CA LEU A 261 -5.27 3.45 6.30
C LEU A 261 -6.30 2.51 6.94
N ASP A 262 -6.94 2.95 8.03
CA ASP A 262 -7.99 2.18 8.68
C ASP A 262 -9.33 2.39 7.98
N VAL A 263 -9.93 1.28 7.53
CA VAL A 263 -11.23 1.23 6.86
C VAL A 263 -12.32 1.88 7.71
N ASN A 264 -12.31 1.68 9.04
CA ASN A 264 -13.33 2.22 9.94
C ASN A 264 -13.32 3.75 9.98
N GLN A 265 -12.17 4.38 9.77
CA GLN A 265 -12.08 5.84 9.75
C GLN A 265 -12.76 6.41 8.51
N VAL A 266 -12.66 5.73 7.36
CA VAL A 266 -13.34 6.13 6.12
C VAL A 266 -14.83 5.83 6.20
N LEU A 267 -15.22 4.66 6.69
CA LEU A 267 -16.63 4.33 6.95
C LEU A 267 -17.27 5.28 7.96
N GLY A 268 -16.53 5.69 8.98
CA GLY A 268 -16.98 6.70 9.95
C GLY A 268 -17.28 8.05 9.30
N LEU A 269 -16.52 8.46 8.28
CA LEU A 269 -16.83 9.67 7.48
C LEU A 269 -18.13 9.49 6.72
N ILE A 270 -18.32 8.37 6.03
CA ILE A 270 -19.56 8.04 5.31
C ILE A 270 -20.75 8.05 6.27
N GLY A 271 -20.67 7.31 7.38
CA GLY A 271 -21.73 7.27 8.39
C GLY A 271 -22.02 8.62 9.02
N SER A 272 -21.02 9.47 9.25
CA SER A 272 -21.22 10.84 9.75
C SER A 272 -21.94 11.75 8.75
N ALA A 273 -21.81 11.48 7.46
CA ALA A 273 -22.54 12.17 6.40
C ALA A 273 -24.03 11.77 6.44
N TYR A 274 -24.31 10.47 6.42
CA TYR A 274 -25.67 9.93 6.46
C TYR A 274 -26.42 10.29 7.75
N LYS A 275 -25.73 10.44 8.89
CA LYS A 275 -26.36 10.89 10.14
C LYS A 275 -26.98 12.28 10.06
N GLN A 276 -26.62 13.11 9.08
CA GLN A 276 -27.17 14.45 8.88
C GLN A 276 -28.44 14.46 8.00
N LEU A 277 -28.85 13.29 7.50
CA LEU A 277 -29.99 13.12 6.61
C LEU A 277 -31.14 12.40 7.32
N ILE A 278 -32.35 12.64 6.82
CA ILE A 278 -33.58 11.93 7.18
C ILE A 278 -34.00 11.16 5.93
N PRO A 279 -34.09 9.82 5.96
CA PRO A 279 -34.63 9.06 4.84
C PRO A 279 -36.12 9.37 4.65
N LYS A 280 -36.57 9.44 3.40
CA LYS A 280 -37.99 9.58 3.03
C LYS A 280 -38.72 8.25 3.04
#